data_AF-A0A816ABW3-F1
#
_entry.id   AF-A0A816ABW3-F1
#
_cell.length_a   1.000
_cell.length_b   1.000
_cell.length_c   1.000
_cell.angle_alpha   90.00
_cell.angle_beta   90.00
_cell.angle_gamma   90.00
#
_symmetry.space_group_name_H-M   'P 1'
#
loop_
_entity.id
_entity.type
_entity.pdbx_description
1 polymer ?
#
loop_
_entity_poly.entity_id
_entity_poly.type
_entity_poly.pdbx_seq_one_letter_code
_entity_poly.pdbx_strand_id
1 'polypeptide(L)'
;MPYDNMVSINQWKEGMSTLAQQANVSCKLSGLVMFQHNWTVESLQPFLEYALNVFGIDRCLFASNFPVDKLHVTFRQLVEANLQVAKEVGLSKQEIECVFHDNACRIYRL
;
A
#
# COMPACT_ATOMS: atom_id res chain seq x y z
N MET A 1 -13.66 -7.43 1.90
CA MET A 1 -12.66 -6.34 1.72
C MET A 1 -13.42 -5.11 1.26
N PRO A 2 -12.91 -3.87 1.40
CA PRO A 2 -13.70 -2.66 1.16
C PRO A 2 -14.32 -2.50 -0.24
N TYR A 3 -14.01 -3.36 -1.20
CA TYR A 3 -14.48 -3.30 -2.59
C TYR A 3 -15.98 -3.54 -2.80
N ASP A 4 -16.69 -4.08 -1.81
CA ASP A 4 -18.06 -4.57 -2.00
C ASP A 4 -19.12 -3.45 -2.06
N ASN A 5 -18.83 -2.26 -1.49
CA ASN A 5 -19.66 -1.05 -1.58
C ASN A 5 -19.01 0.17 -0.86
N MET A 6 -19.55 1.36 -1.08
CA MET A 6 -19.08 2.61 -0.44
C MET A 6 -19.08 2.56 1.09
N VAL A 7 -20.02 1.82 1.71
CA VAL A 7 -20.07 1.65 3.17
C VAL A 7 -18.83 0.90 3.66
N SER A 8 -18.42 -0.15 2.95
CA SER A 8 -17.25 -0.96 3.27
C SER A 8 -15.94 -0.17 3.10
N ILE A 9 -15.86 0.71 2.10
CA ILE A 9 -14.70 1.63 1.92
C ILE A 9 -14.59 2.61 3.09
N ASN A 10 -15.69 3.21 3.52
CA ASN A 10 -15.67 4.19 4.61
C ASN A 10 -15.26 3.54 5.94
N GLN A 11 -15.78 2.35 6.25
CA GLN A 11 -15.38 1.60 7.44
C GLN A 11 -13.89 1.25 7.43
N TRP A 12 -13.36 0.84 6.26
CA TRP A 12 -11.93 0.61 6.11
C TRP A 12 -11.12 1.88 6.35
N LYS A 13 -11.53 3.01 5.76
CA LYS A 13 -10.87 4.31 5.96
C LYS A 13 -10.84 4.73 7.43
N GLU A 14 -11.96 4.59 8.12
CA GLU A 14 -12.06 4.86 9.56
C GLU A 14 -11.09 3.99 10.36
N GLY A 15 -11.11 2.66 10.14
CA GLY A 15 -10.19 1.74 10.82
C GLY A 15 -8.72 2.06 10.57
N MET A 16 -8.36 2.38 9.32
CA MET A 16 -7.01 2.79 8.95
C MET A 16 -6.60 4.09 9.65
N SER A 17 -7.48 5.09 9.72
CA SER A 17 -7.23 6.35 10.43
C SER A 17 -7.06 6.12 11.93
N THR A 18 -7.89 5.28 12.56
CA THR A 18 -7.79 4.95 13.99
C THR A 18 -6.45 4.27 14.29
N LEU A 19 -6.02 3.31 13.49
CA LEU A 19 -4.72 2.66 13.66
C LEU A 19 -3.56 3.63 13.44
N ALA A 20 -3.68 4.54 12.47
CA ALA A 20 -2.65 5.52 12.16
C ALA A 20 -2.36 6.51 13.31
N GLN A 21 -3.32 6.72 14.23
CA GLN A 21 -3.11 7.54 15.44
C GLN A 21 -2.07 6.93 16.40
N GLN A 22 -1.78 5.63 16.29
CA GLN A 22 -0.81 4.95 17.14
C GLN A 22 0.58 5.05 16.53
N ALA A 23 1.49 5.81 17.15
CA ALA A 23 2.84 6.08 16.62
C ALA A 23 3.69 4.82 16.40
N ASN A 24 3.40 3.73 17.14
CA ASN A 24 4.10 2.45 17.05
C ASN A 24 3.52 1.49 16.00
N VAL A 25 2.51 1.90 15.24
CA VAL A 25 1.90 1.09 14.17
C VAL A 25 2.42 1.55 12.81
N SER A 26 2.77 0.58 11.96
CA SER A 26 3.21 0.79 10.57
C SER A 26 2.34 -0.01 9.60
N CYS A 27 2.25 0.45 8.36
CA CYS A 27 1.39 -0.11 7.33
C CYS A 27 2.20 -0.76 6.20
N LYS A 28 1.93 -2.04 5.92
CA LYS A 28 2.39 -2.69 4.70
C LYS A 28 1.41 -2.38 3.57
N LEU A 29 1.91 -1.79 2.49
CA LEU A 29 1.21 -1.62 1.22
C LEU A 29 1.33 -2.94 0.45
N SER A 30 0.40 -3.86 0.68
CA SER A 30 0.51 -5.25 0.24
C SER A 30 -0.85 -5.95 0.09
N GLY A 31 -0.91 -6.95 -0.80
CA GLY A 31 -2.02 -7.92 -0.85
C GLY A 31 -3.35 -7.39 -1.39
N LEU A 32 -3.37 -6.22 -2.03
CA LEU A 32 -4.59 -5.66 -2.63
C LEU A 32 -5.05 -6.46 -3.85
N VAL A 33 -4.10 -6.98 -4.63
CA VAL A 33 -4.37 -7.70 -5.89
C VAL A 33 -4.98 -9.09 -5.64
N MET A 34 -4.75 -9.70 -4.48
CA MET A 34 -5.34 -10.99 -4.11
C MET A 34 -6.87 -11.01 -4.15
N PHE A 35 -7.53 -9.88 -3.87
CA PHE A 35 -8.98 -9.81 -3.76
C PHE A 35 -9.67 -9.23 -4.99
N GLN A 36 -8.90 -8.73 -5.96
CA GLN A 36 -9.43 -8.01 -7.11
C GLN A 36 -8.88 -8.62 -8.41
N HIS A 37 -9.68 -9.51 -9.01
CA HIS A 37 -9.29 -10.21 -10.24
C HIS A 37 -9.05 -9.27 -11.44
N ASN A 38 -9.78 -8.14 -11.50
CA ASN A 38 -9.67 -7.12 -12.54
C ASN A 38 -8.95 -5.87 -12.01
N TRP A 39 -7.88 -6.06 -11.25
CA TRP A 39 -7.10 -4.95 -10.72
C TRP A 39 -6.47 -4.14 -11.86
N THR A 40 -6.38 -2.83 -11.65
CA THR A 40 -5.62 -1.86 -12.46
C THR A 40 -4.82 -0.95 -11.54
N VAL A 41 -3.85 -0.21 -12.07
CA VAL A 41 -3.06 0.78 -11.31
C VAL A 41 -4.01 1.77 -10.60
N GLU A 42 -5.01 2.28 -11.33
CA GLU A 42 -6.00 3.24 -10.85
C GLU A 42 -6.87 2.66 -9.73
N SER A 43 -7.12 1.34 -9.74
CA SER A 43 -7.87 0.69 -8.68
C SER A 43 -7.07 0.51 -7.38
N LEU A 44 -5.73 0.46 -7.47
CA LEU A 44 -4.84 0.36 -6.32
C LEU A 44 -4.61 1.73 -5.68
N GLN A 45 -4.55 2.78 -6.51
CA GLN A 45 -4.19 4.13 -6.09
C GLN A 45 -4.97 4.63 -4.86
N PRO A 46 -6.31 4.55 -4.77
CA PRO A 46 -7.06 5.07 -3.64
C PRO A 46 -6.68 4.46 -2.29
N PHE A 47 -6.23 3.20 -2.28
CA PHE A 47 -5.84 2.51 -1.05
C PHE A 47 -4.42 2.87 -0.62
N LEU A 48 -3.50 2.90 -1.58
CA LEU A 48 -2.10 3.30 -1.36
C LEU A 48 -2.04 4.77 -0.94
N GLU A 49 -2.70 5.65 -1.68
CA GLU A 49 -2.76 7.08 -1.39
C GLU A 49 -3.36 7.34 -0.01
N TYR A 50 -4.48 6.69 0.32
CA TYR A 50 -5.10 6.87 1.63
C TYR A 50 -4.20 6.38 2.76
N ALA A 51 -3.57 5.21 2.62
CA ALA A 51 -2.63 4.69 3.60
C ALA A 51 -1.42 5.62 3.80
N LEU A 52 -0.82 6.11 2.70
CA LEU A 52 0.28 7.09 2.73
C LEU A 52 -0.15 8.38 3.43
N ASN A 53 -1.36 8.87 3.17
CA ASN A 53 -1.89 10.10 3.78
C ASN A 53 -2.11 9.97 5.29
N VAL A 54 -2.65 8.85 5.77
CA VAL A 54 -2.97 8.70 7.20
C VAL A 54 -1.78 8.21 8.03
N PHE A 55 -0.97 7.27 7.52
CA PHE A 55 0.20 6.77 8.24
C PHE A 55 1.42 7.68 8.09
N GLY A 56 1.53 8.41 6.97
CA GLY A 56 2.73 9.14 6.58
C GLY A 56 3.76 8.24 5.91
N ILE A 57 4.65 8.84 5.12
CA ILE A 57 5.70 8.15 4.35
C ILE A 57 6.53 7.24 5.25
N ASP A 58 6.98 7.73 6.41
CA ASP A 58 7.89 7.00 7.32
C ASP A 58 7.25 5.76 7.98
N ARG A 59 5.95 5.52 7.83
CA ARG A 59 5.29 4.34 8.41
C ARG A 59 4.68 3.43 7.37
N CYS A 60 4.88 3.72 6.09
CA CYS A 60 4.44 2.88 4.98
C CYS A 60 5.62 2.12 4.36
N LEU A 61 5.40 0.85 4.04
CA LEU A 61 6.40 0.03 3.35
C LEU A 61 5.75 -0.85 2.28
N PHE A 62 6.39 -0.96 1.11
CA PHE A 62 5.98 -1.90 0.07
C PHE A 62 6.21 -3.34 0.53
N ALA A 63 5.26 -4.23 0.23
CA ALA A 63 5.48 -5.67 0.31
C ALA A 63 4.65 -6.38 -0.77
N SER A 64 5.20 -7.44 -1.35
CA SER A 64 4.61 -8.06 -2.54
C SER A 64 3.46 -9.03 -2.25
N ASN A 65 3.33 -9.54 -1.02
CA ASN A 65 2.43 -10.66 -0.69
C ASN A 65 2.67 -11.94 -1.54
N PHE A 66 3.83 -12.04 -2.22
CA PHE A 66 4.18 -13.25 -2.96
C PHE A 66 4.46 -14.41 -2.00
N PRO A 67 4.08 -15.66 -2.38
CA PRO A 67 3.59 -16.07 -3.70
C PRO A 67 2.06 -15.98 -3.88
N VAL A 68 1.31 -15.47 -2.92
CA VAL A 68 -0.17 -15.50 -2.98
C VAL A 68 -0.70 -14.61 -4.12
N ASP A 69 -0.15 -13.41 -4.28
CA ASP A 69 -0.52 -12.49 -5.37
C ASP A 69 -0.21 -13.05 -6.77
N LYS A 70 0.63 -14.10 -6.89
CA LYS A 70 0.93 -14.78 -8.17
C LYS A 70 -0.32 -15.29 -8.88
N LEU A 71 -1.42 -15.51 -8.15
CA LEU A 71 -2.70 -15.92 -8.72
C LEU A 71 -3.28 -14.90 -9.71
N HIS A 72 -2.92 -13.61 -9.59
CA HIS A 72 -3.52 -12.53 -10.39
C HIS A 72 -2.50 -11.56 -11.01
N VAL A 73 -1.23 -11.63 -10.64
CA VAL A 73 -0.18 -10.72 -11.16
C VAL A 73 1.20 -11.37 -11.15
N THR A 74 2.07 -10.98 -12.09
CA THR A 74 3.49 -11.35 -12.01
C THR A 74 4.24 -10.44 -11.02
N PHE A 75 5.34 -10.91 -10.44
CA PHE A 75 6.09 -10.10 -9.47
C PHE A 75 6.53 -8.75 -10.05
N ARG A 76 7.01 -8.75 -11.31
CA ARG A 76 7.40 -7.55 -12.04
C ARG A 76 6.24 -6.57 -12.17
N GLN A 77 5.08 -7.04 -12.66
CA GLN A 77 3.90 -6.18 -12.84
C GLN A 77 3.44 -5.57 -11.52
N LEU A 78 3.48 -6.32 -10.41
CA LEU A 78 3.08 -5.80 -9.11
C LEU A 78 4.01 -4.66 -8.65
N VAL A 79 5.33 -4.86 -8.79
CA VAL A 79 6.32 -3.83 -8.43
C VAL A 79 6.17 -2.60 -9.32
N GLU A 80 6.05 -2.78 -10.64
CA GLU A 80 5.88 -1.69 -11.60
C GLU A 80 4.58 -0.90 -11.33
N ALA A 81 3.47 -1.57 -11.02
CA ALA A 81 2.20 -0.93 -10.68
C ALA A 81 2.30 -0.10 -9.39
N ASN A 82 2.91 -0.64 -8.31
CA ASN A 82 3.06 0.11 -7.06
C ASN A 82 4.01 1.32 -7.23
N LEU A 83 5.08 1.17 -8.02
CA LEU A 83 5.98 2.29 -8.35
C LEU A 83 5.28 3.36 -9.18
N GLN A 84 4.40 2.96 -10.10
CA GLN A 84 3.60 3.89 -10.88
C GLN A 84 2.65 4.69 -9.98
N VAL A 85 1.89 4.02 -9.11
CA VAL A 85 1.03 4.69 -8.12
C VAL A 85 1.83 5.68 -7.27
N ALA A 86 2.98 5.27 -6.74
CA ALA A 86 3.82 6.13 -5.90
C ALA A 86 4.22 7.44 -6.63
N LYS A 87 4.51 7.37 -7.94
CA LYS A 87 4.79 8.56 -8.76
C LYS A 87 3.55 9.39 -9.01
N GLU A 88 2.41 8.75 -9.32
CA GLU A 88 1.13 9.42 -9.61
C GLU A 88 0.59 10.17 -8.40
N VAL A 89 0.81 9.68 -7.19
CA VAL A 89 0.46 10.38 -5.94
C VAL A 89 1.52 11.41 -5.51
N GLY A 90 2.57 11.61 -6.31
CA GLY A 90 3.52 12.70 -6.15
C GLY A 90 4.69 12.46 -5.20
N LEU A 91 5.01 11.21 -4.84
CA LEU A 91 6.21 10.93 -4.05
C LEU A 91 7.48 11.31 -4.82
N SER A 92 8.38 11.99 -4.13
CA SER A 92 9.75 12.21 -4.58
C SER A 92 10.53 10.89 -4.68
N LYS A 93 11.68 10.93 -5.35
CA LYS A 93 12.56 9.77 -5.47
C LYS A 93 12.97 9.23 -4.09
N GLN A 94 13.27 10.12 -3.15
CA GLN A 94 13.66 9.78 -1.78
C GLN A 94 12.51 9.13 -1.02
N GLU A 95 11.29 9.64 -1.15
CA GLU A 95 10.12 9.03 -0.49
C GLU A 95 9.79 7.65 -1.07
N ILE A 96 9.98 7.47 -2.38
CA ILE A 96 9.89 6.14 -3.01
C ILE A 96 10.94 5.19 -2.41
N GLU A 97 12.20 5.62 -2.29
CA GLU A 97 13.26 4.82 -1.65
C GLU A 97 12.90 4.48 -0.19
N CYS A 98 12.36 5.43 0.57
CA CYS A 98 11.87 5.18 1.93
C CYS A 98 10.79 4.09 1.98
N VAL A 99 9.76 4.19 1.14
CA VAL A 99 8.64 3.24 1.11
C VAL A 99 9.07 1.87 0.59
N PHE A 100 9.95 1.81 -0.40
CA PHE A 100 10.35 0.54 -1.02
C PHE A 100 11.52 -0.16 -0.33
N HIS A 101 12.24 0.53 0.56
CA HIS A 101 13.44 -0.01 1.19
C HIS A 101 13.66 0.49 2.63
N ASP A 102 13.92 1.78 2.85
CA ASP A 102 14.54 2.23 4.12
C ASP A 102 13.62 2.02 5.33
N ASN A 103 12.31 2.17 5.15
CA ASN A 103 11.35 1.92 6.22
C ASN A 103 11.36 0.47 6.67
N ALA A 104 11.49 -0.49 5.75
CA ALA A 104 11.59 -1.90 6.11
C ALA A 104 12.88 -2.16 6.90
N CYS A 105 14.03 -1.62 6.46
CA CYS A 105 15.29 -1.73 7.18
C CYS A 105 15.19 -1.15 8.59
N ARG A 106 14.65 0.05 8.76
CA ARG A 106 14.50 0.71 10.06
C ARG A 106 13.52 -0.02 10.98
N ILE A 107 12.36 -0.43 10.47
CA ILE A 107 11.31 -1.08 11.28
C ILE A 107 11.74 -2.49 11.70
N TYR A 108 12.36 -3.24 10.79
CA TYR A 108 12.79 -4.63 11.06
C TYR A 108 14.21 -4.77 11.60
N ARG A 109 14.99 -3.68 11.65
CA ARG A 109 16.38 -3.65 12.09
C ARG A 109 17.27 -4.59 11.26
N LEU A 110 17.16 -4.46 9.94
CA LEU A 110 17.97 -5.19 8.95
C LEU A 110 19.34 -4.54 8.75
#